data_AF-W1XUG9-F1
#
_entry.id   AF-W1XUG9-F1
#
_cell.length_a   1.000
_cell.length_b   1.000
_cell.length_c   1.000
_cell.angle_alpha   90.00
_cell.angle_beta   90.00
_cell.angle_gamma   90.00
#
_symmetry.space_group_name_H-M   'P 1'
#
loop_
_entity.id
_entity.type
_entity.pdbx_description
1 polymer ?
#
loop_
_entity_poly.entity_id
_entity_poly.type
_entity_poly.pdbx_seq_one_letter_code
_entity_poly.pdbx_strand_id
1 'polypeptide(L)'
;GTEEQVATLKDGLQFGGDNNPEVINKTLNQKLEVVGGADAAKLSDNNIGVNAKDGKLHVQLSKELNDLTSAQFKNGNAVSTISSAGTTVTDGTNTTQYGPKGITINPGANEISLTDKGLNNGGKVISNV
;
A
#
# COMPACT_ATOMS: atom_id res chain seq x y z
N GLY A 1 38.14 15.30 -32.42
CA GLY A 1 37.04 15.74 -31.56
C GLY A 1 35.99 14.65 -31.57
N THR A 2 35.24 14.49 -30.49
CA THR A 2 34.00 13.70 -30.54
C THR A 2 33.02 14.41 -31.47
N GLU A 3 32.48 13.69 -32.45
CA GLU A 3 31.43 14.23 -33.31
C GLU A 3 30.16 14.39 -32.48
N GLU A 4 29.66 15.62 -32.40
CA GLU A 4 28.36 15.93 -31.79
C GLU A 4 27.27 15.73 -32.84
N GLN A 5 26.21 14.99 -32.50
CA GLN A 5 25.08 14.78 -33.40
C GLN A 5 24.04 15.90 -33.23
N VAL A 6 23.64 16.53 -34.34
CA VAL A 6 22.59 17.55 -34.33
C VAL A 6 21.22 16.89 -34.12
N ALA A 7 20.46 17.39 -33.15
CA ALA A 7 19.12 16.90 -32.86
C ALA A 7 18.13 17.23 -34.00
N THR A 8 17.24 16.29 -34.31
CA THR A 8 16.14 16.44 -35.27
C THR A 8 14.80 16.67 -34.58
N LEU A 9 13.77 17.10 -35.34
CA LEU A 9 12.39 17.19 -34.82
C LEU A 9 11.77 15.84 -34.43
N LYS A 10 12.39 14.72 -34.85
CA LYS A 10 11.99 13.37 -34.46
C LYS A 10 12.66 12.91 -33.17
N ASP A 11 13.60 13.69 -32.66
CA ASP A 11 14.30 13.38 -31.42
C ASP A 11 13.48 13.86 -30.23
N GLY A 12 13.78 13.31 -29.06
CA GLY A 12 13.02 13.57 -27.85
C GLY A 12 13.61 12.87 -26.63
N LEU A 13 12.78 12.74 -25.58
CA LEU A 13 13.17 12.05 -24.36
C LEU A 13 12.74 10.59 -24.40
N GLN A 14 13.60 9.74 -23.85
CA GLN A 14 13.34 8.32 -23.63
C GLN A 14 13.15 8.08 -22.14
N PHE A 15 12.08 7.38 -21.77
CA PHE A 15 11.76 7.05 -20.39
C PHE A 15 11.72 5.54 -20.24
N GLY A 16 12.64 4.99 -19.44
CA GLY A 16 12.66 3.58 -19.07
C GLY A 16 12.06 3.35 -17.68
N GLY A 17 11.56 2.14 -17.45
CA GLY A 17 11.13 1.66 -16.14
C GLY A 17 11.86 0.38 -15.74
N ASP A 18 11.33 -0.29 -14.72
CA ASP A 18 11.88 -1.59 -14.28
C ASP A 18 11.64 -2.71 -15.32
N ASN A 19 10.65 -2.54 -16.22
CA ASN A 19 10.33 -3.43 -17.33
C ASN A 19 11.28 -3.29 -18.53
N ASN A 20 12.58 -3.28 -18.28
CA ASN A 20 13.60 -3.29 -19.33
C ASN A 20 13.41 -4.52 -20.25
N PRO A 21 13.40 -4.39 -21.59
CA PRO A 21 13.89 -3.27 -22.41
C PRO A 21 12.84 -2.25 -22.87
N GLU A 22 11.66 -2.20 -22.27
CA GLU A 22 10.60 -1.29 -22.73
C GLU A 22 10.96 0.19 -22.46
N VAL A 23 10.79 1.03 -23.48
CA VAL A 23 11.11 2.46 -23.46
C VAL A 23 9.95 3.26 -24.03
N ILE A 24 9.50 4.26 -23.28
CA ILE A 24 8.54 5.25 -23.77
C ILE A 24 9.33 6.37 -24.44
N ASN A 25 9.12 6.53 -25.75
CA ASN A 25 9.70 7.63 -26.53
C ASN A 25 8.70 8.79 -26.61
N LYS A 26 9.13 10.00 -26.27
CA LYS A 26 8.35 11.23 -26.41
C LYS A 26 9.13 12.24 -27.23
N THR A 27 8.66 12.52 -28.43
CA THR A 27 9.17 13.65 -29.22
C THR A 27 8.83 14.98 -28.54
N LEU A 28 9.52 16.05 -28.93
CA LEU A 28 9.20 17.39 -28.45
C LEU A 28 7.70 17.72 -28.64
N ASN A 29 7.13 18.47 -27.69
CA ASN A 29 5.70 18.81 -27.59
C ASN A 29 4.73 17.64 -27.30
N GLN A 30 5.23 16.44 -27.02
CA GLN A 30 4.39 15.35 -26.50
C GLN A 30 4.25 15.42 -24.97
N LYS A 31 3.06 15.09 -24.47
CA LYS A 31 2.81 14.92 -23.03
C LYS A 31 3.23 13.52 -22.59
N LEU A 32 4.00 13.41 -21.51
CA LEU A 32 4.17 12.16 -20.75
C LEU A 32 3.15 12.15 -19.61
N GLU A 33 2.46 11.02 -19.44
CA GLU A 33 1.55 10.82 -18.31
C GLU A 33 2.15 9.77 -17.37
N VAL A 34 2.16 10.09 -16.07
CA VAL A 34 2.57 9.17 -14.99
C VAL A 34 1.36 9.02 -14.08
N VAL A 35 0.70 7.87 -14.14
CA VAL A 35 -0.64 7.66 -13.54
C VAL A 35 -0.57 6.55 -12.49
N GLY A 36 -0.95 6.87 -11.24
CA GLY A 36 -0.98 5.93 -10.12
C GLY A 36 -2.37 5.34 -9.80
N GLY A 37 -3.45 5.84 -10.43
CA GLY A 37 -4.80 5.28 -10.31
C GLY A 37 -5.60 5.63 -9.04
N ALA A 38 -5.02 6.39 -8.10
CA ALA A 38 -5.71 6.86 -6.90
C ALA A 38 -6.69 8.02 -7.16
N ASP A 39 -7.67 8.19 -6.28
CA ASP A 39 -8.53 9.37 -6.25
C ASP A 39 -7.68 10.61 -5.88
N ALA A 40 -7.68 11.62 -6.76
CA ALA A 40 -6.84 12.81 -6.61
C ALA A 40 -7.17 13.64 -5.35
N ALA A 41 -8.36 13.47 -4.77
CA ALA A 41 -8.74 14.12 -3.51
C ALA A 41 -8.34 13.32 -2.26
N LYS A 42 -7.78 12.11 -2.42
CA LYS A 42 -7.44 11.17 -1.33
C LYS A 42 -5.98 10.73 -1.43
N LEU A 43 -5.08 11.70 -1.46
CA LEU A 43 -3.64 11.47 -1.49
C LEU A 43 -3.02 11.83 -0.13
N SER A 44 -1.87 11.25 0.15
CA SER A 44 -1.05 11.55 1.33
C SER A 44 0.27 12.17 0.88
N ASP A 45 0.78 13.13 1.63
CA ASP A 45 2.07 13.75 1.38
C ASP A 45 3.21 12.95 2.04
N ASN A 46 4.44 13.18 1.57
CA ASN A 46 5.71 12.73 2.19
C ASN A 46 5.96 11.21 2.29
N ASN A 47 5.00 10.36 1.94
CA ASN A 47 5.14 8.90 2.03
C ASN A 47 5.94 8.26 0.89
N ILE A 48 6.12 8.97 -0.24
CA ILE A 48 6.89 8.52 -1.40
C ILE A 48 8.07 9.46 -1.62
N GLY A 49 9.28 8.94 -1.48
CA GLY A 49 10.52 9.63 -1.81
C GLY A 49 10.94 9.36 -3.25
N VAL A 50 11.53 10.36 -3.91
CA VAL A 50 12.11 10.25 -5.26
C VAL A 50 13.56 10.73 -5.22
N ASN A 51 14.51 9.83 -5.45
CA ASN A 51 15.95 10.12 -5.31
C ASN A 51 16.72 9.78 -6.60
N ALA A 52 17.58 10.70 -7.04
CA ALA A 52 18.51 10.42 -8.14
C ALA A 52 19.71 9.59 -7.64
N LYS A 53 19.95 8.43 -8.24
CA LYS A 53 21.09 7.57 -7.94
C LYS A 53 21.43 6.70 -9.17
N ASP A 54 22.71 6.55 -9.48
CA ASP A 54 23.20 5.67 -10.56
C ASP A 54 22.53 5.92 -11.92
N GLY A 55 22.25 7.19 -12.24
CA GLY A 55 21.59 7.60 -13.49
C GLY A 55 20.08 7.31 -13.54
N LYS A 56 19.45 6.94 -12.41
CA LYS A 56 18.02 6.62 -12.31
C LYS A 56 17.35 7.47 -11.22
N LEU A 57 16.03 7.65 -11.35
CA LEU A 57 15.18 8.12 -10.25
C LEU A 57 14.60 6.91 -9.52
N HIS A 58 15.00 6.70 -8.28
CA HIS A 58 14.43 5.69 -7.40
C HIS A 58 13.18 6.24 -6.73
N VAL A 59 12.04 5.58 -6.96
CA VAL A 59 10.78 5.85 -6.27
C VAL A 59 10.64 4.87 -5.12
N GLN A 60 10.51 5.37 -3.89
CA GLN A 60 10.61 4.54 -2.68
C GLN A 60 9.56 4.94 -1.66
N LEU A 61 9.05 3.98 -0.91
CA LEU A 61 8.25 4.26 0.28
C LEU A 61 9.16 4.80 1.40
N SER A 62 8.65 5.76 2.16
CA SER A 62 9.25 6.15 3.44
C SER A 62 9.23 4.97 4.41
N LYS A 63 10.22 4.92 5.32
CA LYS A 63 10.24 3.92 6.41
C LYS A 63 9.09 4.13 7.39
N GLU A 64 8.66 5.38 7.52
CA GLU A 64 7.52 5.79 8.33
C GLU A 64 6.44 6.29 7.38
N LEU A 65 5.29 5.62 7.38
CA LEU A 65 4.14 6.00 6.58
C LEU A 65 3.15 6.75 7.48
N ASN A 66 2.98 8.04 7.25
CA ASN A 66 2.17 8.94 8.07
C ASN A 66 0.90 9.39 7.32
N ASP A 67 -0.12 9.79 8.07
CA ASP A 67 -1.37 10.35 7.53
C ASP A 67 -2.12 9.44 6.53
N LEU A 68 -1.92 8.12 6.64
CA LEU A 68 -2.72 7.14 5.93
C LEU A 68 -4.01 6.83 6.71
N THR A 69 -5.13 6.72 6.00
CA THR A 69 -6.40 6.28 6.61
C THR A 69 -6.41 4.77 6.87
N SER A 70 -5.90 3.98 5.93
CA SER A 70 -5.80 2.53 6.05
C SER A 70 -4.84 1.93 5.02
N ALA A 71 -4.45 0.68 5.25
CA ALA A 71 -3.81 -0.20 4.28
C ALA A 71 -4.55 -1.53 4.25
N GLN A 72 -4.82 -2.07 3.05
CA GLN A 72 -5.54 -3.33 2.88
C GLN A 72 -4.75 -4.32 2.03
N PHE A 73 -4.70 -5.56 2.49
CA PHE A 73 -4.21 -6.73 1.76
C PHE A 73 -5.39 -7.68 1.54
N LYS A 74 -5.71 -7.99 0.28
CA LYS A 74 -6.85 -8.82 -0.08
C LYS A 74 -6.44 -9.96 -1.00
N ASN A 75 -6.87 -11.18 -0.67
CA ASN A 75 -6.74 -12.36 -1.50
C ASN A 75 -8.05 -13.17 -1.48
N GLY A 76 -8.85 -13.06 -2.53
CA GLY A 76 -10.20 -13.62 -2.55
C GLY A 76 -11.07 -13.04 -1.43
N ASN A 77 -11.61 -13.92 -0.58
CA ASN A 77 -12.41 -13.53 0.60
C ASN A 77 -11.55 -13.13 1.79
N ALA A 78 -10.26 -13.51 1.80
CA ALA A 78 -9.37 -13.16 2.89
C ALA A 78 -8.94 -11.69 2.78
N VAL A 79 -9.14 -10.93 3.85
CA VAL A 79 -8.81 -9.51 3.90
C VAL A 79 -8.12 -9.19 5.22
N SER A 80 -6.98 -8.51 5.15
CA SER A 80 -6.32 -7.87 6.29
C SER A 80 -6.35 -6.36 6.08
N THR A 81 -6.87 -5.61 7.05
CA THR A 81 -6.92 -4.14 7.00
C THR A 81 -6.27 -3.58 8.26
N ILE A 82 -5.33 -2.65 8.09
CA ILE A 82 -4.76 -1.83 9.16
C ILE A 82 -5.38 -0.44 9.05
N SER A 83 -5.84 0.12 10.16
CA SER A 83 -6.47 1.45 10.25
C SER A 83 -6.32 2.04 11.64
N SER A 84 -6.87 3.24 11.86
CA SER A 84 -6.96 3.84 13.20
C SER A 84 -7.79 3.03 14.21
N ALA A 85 -8.67 2.13 13.74
CA ALA A 85 -9.39 1.20 14.60
C ALA A 85 -8.53 0.01 15.07
N GLY A 86 -7.33 -0.16 14.48
CA GLY A 86 -6.45 -1.30 14.68
C GLY A 86 -6.36 -2.19 13.44
N THR A 87 -6.15 -3.49 13.65
CA THR A 87 -5.98 -4.49 12.61
C THR A 87 -7.15 -5.46 12.59
N THR A 88 -7.80 -5.59 11.44
CA THR A 88 -8.83 -6.59 11.16
C THR A 88 -8.30 -7.62 10.20
N VAL A 89 -8.46 -8.90 10.51
CA VAL A 89 -8.14 -10.03 9.63
C VAL A 89 -9.36 -10.92 9.52
N THR A 90 -9.79 -11.24 8.29
CA THR A 90 -10.89 -12.16 8.03
C THR A 90 -10.53 -13.13 6.91
N ASP A 91 -11.07 -14.36 6.97
CA ASP A 91 -11.07 -15.34 5.86
C ASP A 91 -12.41 -15.35 5.08
N GLY A 92 -13.34 -14.44 5.43
CA GLY A 92 -14.71 -14.37 4.94
C GLY A 92 -15.74 -15.09 5.83
N THR A 93 -15.30 -15.97 6.74
CA THR A 93 -16.13 -16.69 7.72
C THR A 93 -15.80 -16.26 9.14
N ASN A 94 -14.51 -16.32 9.49
CA ASN A 94 -13.97 -15.90 10.77
C ASN A 94 -13.37 -14.51 10.65
N THR A 95 -13.43 -13.72 11.73
CA THR A 95 -12.85 -12.38 11.79
C THR A 95 -12.20 -12.15 13.14
N THR A 96 -10.93 -11.75 13.13
CA THR A 96 -10.22 -11.28 14.32
C THR A 96 -9.97 -9.78 14.18
N GLN A 97 -10.23 -9.04 15.24
CA GLN A 97 -9.91 -7.62 15.34
C GLN A 97 -9.04 -7.40 16.56
N TYR A 98 -7.92 -6.72 16.35
CA TYR A 98 -7.08 -6.18 17.40
C TYR A 98 -7.13 -4.65 17.30
N GLY A 99 -7.28 -3.95 18.42
CA GLY A 99 -7.22 -2.49 18.42
C GLY A 99 -7.25 -1.90 19.83
N PRO A 100 -7.54 -0.61 19.97
CA PRO A 100 -7.59 0.07 21.28
C PRO A 100 -8.54 -0.56 22.30
N LYS A 101 -9.53 -1.33 21.84
CA LYS A 101 -10.51 -2.04 22.69
C LYS A 101 -10.08 -3.45 23.10
N GLY A 102 -8.88 -3.89 22.69
CA GLY A 102 -8.37 -5.23 22.92
C GLY A 102 -8.48 -6.12 21.68
N ILE A 103 -8.67 -7.42 21.90
CA ILE A 103 -8.77 -8.44 20.86
C ILE A 103 -10.17 -9.04 20.88
N THR A 104 -10.82 -9.14 19.73
CA THR A 104 -12.09 -9.85 19.53
C THR A 104 -11.96 -10.85 18.38
N ILE A 105 -12.49 -12.05 18.54
CA ILE A 105 -12.59 -13.09 17.51
C ILE A 105 -14.07 -13.39 17.31
N ASN A 106 -14.49 -13.40 16.04
CA ASN A 106 -15.86 -13.60 15.58
C ASN A 106 -16.85 -12.66 16.32
N PRO A 107 -16.69 -11.33 16.16
CA PRO A 107 -17.52 -10.35 16.85
C PRO A 107 -19.01 -10.60 16.59
N GLY A 108 -19.83 -10.45 17.63
CA GLY A 108 -21.26 -10.75 17.60
C GLY A 108 -21.64 -11.96 18.46
N ALA A 109 -22.46 -12.87 17.92
CA ALA A 109 -22.95 -14.02 18.68
C ALA A 109 -21.83 -15.04 18.92
N ASN A 110 -21.49 -15.28 20.19
CA ASN A 110 -20.34 -16.09 20.65
C ASN A 110 -18.97 -15.44 20.47
N GLU A 111 -18.89 -14.10 20.54
CA GLU A 111 -17.61 -13.37 20.55
C GLU A 111 -16.66 -13.91 21.63
N ILE A 112 -15.43 -14.18 21.23
CA ILE A 112 -14.30 -14.44 22.14
C ILE A 112 -13.51 -13.14 22.23
N SER A 113 -13.23 -12.67 23.44
CA SER A 113 -12.51 -11.40 23.59
C SER A 113 -11.59 -11.32 24.80
N LEU A 114 -10.53 -10.51 24.66
CA LEU A 114 -9.67 -10.05 25.73
C LEU A 114 -9.67 -8.52 25.67
N THR A 115 -10.31 -7.89 26.65
CA THR A 115 -10.55 -6.44 26.69
C THR A 115 -10.18 -5.87 28.06
N ASP A 116 -10.41 -4.58 28.28
CA ASP A 116 -10.34 -3.93 29.59
C ASP A 116 -11.31 -4.52 30.63
N LYS A 117 -12.38 -5.19 30.17
CA LYS A 117 -13.35 -5.92 31.00
C LYS A 117 -12.90 -7.33 31.37
N GLY A 118 -11.72 -7.77 30.91
CA GLY A 118 -11.18 -9.11 31.13
C GLY A 118 -11.37 -10.04 29.93
N LEU A 119 -11.32 -11.35 30.22
CA LEU A 119 -11.41 -12.42 29.23
C LEU A 119 -12.83 -12.97 29.14
N ASN A 120 -13.36 -13.05 27.92
CA ASN A 120 -14.62 -13.71 27.59
C ASN A 120 -14.35 -14.84 26.59
N ASN A 121 -14.65 -16.08 26.96
CA ASN A 121 -14.44 -17.24 26.09
C ASN A 121 -15.64 -17.55 25.18
N GLY A 122 -16.57 -16.61 24.98
CA GLY A 122 -17.72 -16.79 24.07
C GLY A 122 -18.61 -17.98 24.43
N GLY A 123 -18.74 -18.28 25.73
CA GLY A 123 -19.50 -19.43 26.24
C GLY A 123 -18.90 -20.80 25.90
N LYS A 124 -17.63 -20.86 25.46
CA LYS A 124 -16.92 -22.12 25.20
C LYS A 124 -16.30 -22.69 26.49
N VAL A 125 -16.00 -23.99 26.47
CA VAL A 125 -15.27 -24.67 27.55
C VAL A 125 -13.78 -24.36 27.43
N ILE A 126 -13.15 -24.01 28.56
CA ILE A 126 -11.68 -23.97 28.68
C ILE A 126 -11.25 -25.35 29.21
N SER A 127 -10.46 -26.09 28.43
CA SER A 127 -9.88 -27.37 28.83
C SER A 127 -8.40 -27.22 29.19
N ASN A 128 -7.87 -28.17 29.96
CA ASN A 128 -6.45 -28.22 30.39
C ASN A 128 -5.98 -26.99 31.17
N VAL A 129 -6.71 -26.63 32.23
CA VAL A 129 -6.30 -25.59 33.20
C VAL A 129 -5.33 -26.12 34.25
#